data_AF-A0A5M4DBE8-F1
#
_entry.id   AF-A0A5M4DBE8-F1
#
_cell.length_a   1.000
_cell.length_b   1.000
_cell.length_c   1.000
_cell.angle_alpha   90.00
_cell.angle_beta   90.00
_cell.angle_gamma   90.00
#
_symmetry.space_group_name_H-M   'P 1'
#
loop_
_entity.id
_entity.type
_entity.pdbx_description
1 polymer ?
#
loop_
_entity_poly.entity_id
_entity_poly.type
_entity_poly.pdbx_seq_one_letter_code
_entity_poly.pdbx_strand_id
1 'polypeptide(L)'
;MRVHQLGGGTLLLGVSDAGEVVGLDGDFGMLGAKANRDGFENKVWDLMKSRIHPIPAGEVKVGFEDVEGKTVCRVSVRRGGVPHYLDKRLYVRLGNSTEELAGPDLQDWLGKRGV
;
A
#
# COMPACT_ATOMS: atom_id res chain seq x y z
N MET A 1 -2.05 -1.24 -12.86
CA MET A 1 -1.20 -0.36 -12.01
C MET A 1 0.14 -0.03 -12.69
N ARG A 2 0.30 1.15 -13.30
CA ARG A 2 1.60 1.62 -13.84
C ARG A 2 2.34 2.42 -12.76
N VAL A 3 3.56 2.00 -12.42
CA VAL A 3 4.46 2.78 -11.55
C VAL A 3 5.77 2.92 -12.30
N HIS A 4 6.13 4.13 -12.69
CA HIS A 4 7.50 4.47 -13.06
C HIS A 4 8.35 4.51 -11.77
N GLN A 5 9.55 3.96 -11.86
CA GLN A 5 10.52 3.78 -10.78
C GLN A 5 10.51 4.90 -9.72
N LEU A 6 10.45 4.49 -8.44
CA LEU A 6 10.78 5.29 -7.26
C LEU A 6 9.89 6.51 -6.93
N GLY A 7 8.78 6.75 -7.65
CA GLY A 7 7.93 7.95 -7.45
C GLY A 7 6.84 7.85 -6.36
N GLY A 8 6.72 6.70 -5.70
CA GLY A 8 5.51 6.35 -4.95
C GLY A 8 4.48 5.68 -5.84
N GLY A 9 3.21 5.69 -5.44
CA GLY A 9 2.13 5.08 -6.21
C GLY A 9 0.79 5.12 -5.51
N THR A 10 -0.23 4.65 -6.21
CA THR A 10 -1.59 4.56 -5.68
C THR A 10 -2.09 3.12 -5.80
N LEU A 11 -2.58 2.58 -4.69
CA LEU A 11 -3.33 1.33 -4.63
C LEU A 11 -4.81 1.65 -4.47
N LEU A 12 -5.65 0.97 -5.25
CA LEU A 12 -7.11 1.04 -5.15
C LEU A 12 -7.60 -0.31 -4.62
N LEU A 13 -8.40 -0.26 -3.55
CA LEU A 13 -9.07 -1.42 -2.95
C LEU A 13 -10.57 -1.29 -3.22
N GLY A 14 -11.21 -2.40 -3.58
CA GLY A 14 -12.57 -2.38 -4.11
C GLY A 14 -12.63 -2.13 -5.62
N VAL A 15 -11.51 -2.36 -6.33
CA VAL A 15 -11.40 -2.33 -7.79
C VAL A 15 -10.77 -3.66 -8.27
N SER A 16 -11.33 -4.27 -9.31
CA SER A 16 -10.80 -5.51 -9.89
C SER A 16 -9.56 -5.26 -10.76
N ASP A 17 -8.83 -6.31 -11.11
CA ASP A 17 -7.68 -6.20 -12.03
C ASP A 17 -8.07 -5.73 -13.44
N ALA A 18 -9.34 -5.92 -13.83
CA ALA A 18 -9.92 -5.39 -15.06
C ALA A 18 -10.26 -3.89 -14.97
N GLY A 19 -10.15 -3.29 -13.78
CA GLY A 19 -10.46 -1.88 -13.52
C GLY A 19 -11.92 -1.63 -13.14
N GLU A 20 -12.71 -2.67 -12.89
CA GLU A 20 -14.12 -2.54 -12.54
C GLU A 20 -14.30 -2.21 -11.06
N VAL A 21 -15.25 -1.35 -10.73
CA VAL A 21 -15.56 -0.99 -9.35
C VAL A 21 -16.40 -2.10 -8.70
N VAL A 22 -15.78 -2.87 -7.80
CA VAL A 22 -16.45 -3.95 -7.07
C VAL A 22 -16.98 -3.49 -5.71
N GLY A 23 -16.38 -2.46 -5.12
CA GLY A 23 -16.75 -1.91 -3.81
C GLY A 23 -16.12 -2.64 -2.63
N LEU A 24 -16.35 -2.11 -1.41
CA LEU A 24 -15.80 -2.63 -0.14
C LEU A 24 -16.88 -3.13 0.84
N ASP A 25 -18.14 -3.26 0.40
CA ASP A 25 -19.25 -3.61 1.30
C ASP A 25 -19.03 -4.98 1.97
N GLY A 26 -18.48 -5.94 1.23
CA GLY A 26 -18.08 -7.24 1.76
C GLY A 26 -16.94 -7.15 2.78
N ASP A 27 -15.96 -6.29 2.53
CA ASP A 27 -14.83 -6.06 3.43
C ASP A 27 -15.25 -5.37 4.73
N PHE A 28 -16.18 -4.41 4.67
CA PHE A 28 -16.73 -3.76 5.86
C PHE A 28 -17.42 -4.76 6.78
N GLY A 29 -18.14 -5.74 6.22
CA GLY A 29 -18.77 -6.82 6.99
C GLY A 29 -17.79 -7.62 7.85
N MET A 30 -16.50 -7.68 7.47
CA MET A 30 -15.47 -8.39 8.23
C MET A 30 -14.93 -7.60 9.44
N LEU A 31 -15.27 -6.30 9.56
CA LEU A 31 -14.79 -5.42 10.64
C LEU A 31 -15.65 -5.48 11.91
N GLY A 32 -16.72 -6.30 11.91
CA GLY A 32 -17.61 -6.45 13.05
C GLY A 32 -18.28 -5.13 13.45
N ALA A 33 -18.08 -4.70 14.70
CA ALA A 33 -18.76 -3.52 15.27
C ALA A 33 -18.38 -2.19 14.60
N LYS A 34 -17.27 -2.12 13.86
CA LYS A 34 -16.85 -0.93 13.09
C LYS A 34 -16.87 -1.21 11.58
N ALA A 35 -17.98 -1.74 11.09
CA ALA A 35 -18.24 -1.97 9.66
C ALA A 35 -18.47 -0.66 8.88
N ASN A 36 -17.50 0.24 8.89
CA ASN A 36 -17.52 1.52 8.19
C ASN A 36 -16.11 1.94 7.74
N ARG A 37 -16.02 3.08 7.04
CA ARG A 37 -14.77 3.64 6.50
C ARG A 37 -13.70 3.83 7.58
N ASP A 38 -14.07 4.40 8.72
CA ASP A 38 -13.14 4.65 9.83
C ASP A 38 -12.58 3.34 10.39
N GLY A 39 -13.42 2.32 10.55
CA GLY A 39 -12.99 0.98 10.95
C GLY A 39 -12.02 0.36 9.95
N PHE A 40 -12.31 0.51 8.66
CA PHE A 40 -11.47 0.00 7.59
C PHE A 40 -10.11 0.69 7.53
N GLU A 41 -10.09 2.02 7.64
CA GLU A 41 -8.84 2.79 7.68
C GLU A 41 -7.98 2.40 8.88
N ASN A 42 -8.58 2.25 10.07
CA ASN A 42 -7.88 1.76 11.25
C ASN A 42 -7.26 0.37 10.98
N LYS A 43 -8.02 -0.54 10.37
CA LYS A 43 -7.53 -1.88 10.04
C LYS A 43 -6.36 -1.86 9.05
N VAL A 44 -6.41 -1.00 8.03
CA VAL A 44 -5.32 -0.79 7.08
C VAL A 44 -4.07 -0.29 7.80
N TRP A 45 -4.21 0.69 8.69
CA TRP A 45 -3.09 1.18 9.51
C TRP A 45 -2.54 0.13 10.47
N ASP A 46 -3.39 -0.66 11.11
CA ASP A 46 -2.96 -1.73 12.03
C ASP A 46 -2.15 -2.81 11.29
N LEU A 47 -2.59 -3.20 10.09
CA LEU A 47 -1.86 -4.13 9.23
C LEU A 47 -0.50 -3.54 8.80
N MET A 48 -0.44 -2.27 8.41
CA MET A 48 0.82 -1.62 8.08
C MET A 48 1.75 -1.55 9.29
N LYS A 49 1.27 -1.11 10.45
CA LYS A 49 2.09 -0.95 11.67
C LYS A 49 2.66 -2.27 12.22
N SER A 50 1.94 -3.37 12.00
CA SER A 50 2.34 -4.69 12.50
C SER A 50 3.37 -5.40 11.63
N ARG A 51 3.53 -4.99 10.37
CA ARG A 51 4.36 -5.71 9.39
C ARG A 51 5.38 -4.82 8.69
N ILE A 52 5.16 -3.51 8.63
CA ILE A 52 5.99 -2.57 7.88
C ILE A 52 6.81 -1.71 8.85
N HIS A 53 8.14 -1.78 8.72
CA HIS A 53 9.07 -1.02 9.55
C HIS A 53 10.20 -0.38 8.72
N PRO A 54 10.61 0.87 9.02
CA PRO A 54 9.94 1.81 9.92
C PRO A 54 8.51 2.11 9.46
N ILE A 55 7.67 2.69 10.32
CA ILE A 55 6.30 3.03 9.94
C ILE A 55 6.36 4.17 8.91
N PRO A 56 5.69 4.08 7.74
CA PRO A 56 5.72 5.12 6.71
C PRO A 56 4.78 6.30 7.05
N ALA A 57 4.96 6.85 8.24
CA ALA A 57 4.15 7.95 8.75
C ALA A 57 4.38 9.22 7.91
N GLY A 58 3.29 9.85 7.45
CA GLY A 58 3.34 11.03 6.59
C GLY A 58 3.59 10.74 5.10
N GLU A 59 4.07 9.54 4.77
CA GLU A 59 4.29 9.12 3.38
C GLU A 59 3.05 8.46 2.78
N VAL A 60 2.23 7.81 3.61
CA VAL A 60 0.98 7.14 3.23
C VAL A 60 -0.22 8.01 3.56
N LYS A 61 -1.13 8.16 2.60
CA LYS A 61 -2.47 8.73 2.79
C LYS A 61 -3.52 7.68 2.40
N VAL A 62 -4.38 7.33 3.34
CA VAL A 62 -5.57 6.51 3.11
C VAL A 62 -6.75 7.47 2.90
N GLY A 63 -7.67 7.12 2.00
CA GLY A 63 -8.89 7.88 1.76
C GLY A 63 -9.91 7.03 1.04
N PHE A 64 -11.14 7.53 0.95
CA PHE A 64 -12.26 6.82 0.36
C PHE A 64 -12.96 7.70 -0.66
N GLU A 65 -13.41 7.07 -1.74
CA GLU A 65 -14.18 7.71 -2.80
C GLU A 65 -15.41 6.85 -3.08
N ASP A 66 -16.54 7.49 -3.40
CA ASP A 66 -17.73 6.79 -3.89
C ASP A 66 -17.76 6.85 -5.41
N VAL A 67 -17.75 5.69 -6.05
CA VAL A 67 -17.76 5.55 -7.50
C VAL A 67 -18.85 4.55 -7.87
N GLU A 68 -19.77 4.94 -8.74
CA GLU A 68 -20.91 4.10 -9.16
C GLU A 68 -21.75 3.59 -7.97
N GLY A 69 -21.88 4.40 -6.92
CA GLY A 69 -22.63 4.04 -5.70
C GLY A 69 -21.92 3.05 -4.78
N LYS A 70 -20.66 2.70 -5.07
CA LYS A 70 -19.84 1.79 -4.28
C LYS A 70 -18.64 2.53 -3.68
N THR A 71 -18.27 2.17 -2.46
CA THR A 71 -17.09 2.76 -1.81
C THR A 71 -15.80 2.05 -2.24
N VAL A 72 -14.81 2.85 -2.66
CA VAL A 72 -13.44 2.43 -3.01
C VAL A 72 -12.47 3.06 -2.01
N CYS A 73 -11.49 2.29 -1.53
CA CYS A 73 -10.40 2.83 -0.72
C CYS A 73 -9.18 3.10 -1.59
N ARG A 74 -8.62 4.30 -1.46
CA ARG A 74 -7.41 4.75 -2.14
C ARG A 74 -6.28 4.90 -1.13
N VAL A 75 -5.22 4.12 -1.30
CA VAL A 75 -3.97 4.25 -0.56
C VAL A 75 -2.94 4.90 -1.46
N SER A 76 -2.59 6.15 -1.17
CA SER A 76 -1.57 6.92 -1.90
C SER A 76 -0.28 6.94 -1.11
N VAL A 77 0.81 6.50 -1.72
CA VAL A 77 2.14 6.45 -1.14
C VAL A 77 3.02 7.43 -1.90
N ARG A 78 3.62 8.39 -1.20
CA ARG A 78 4.63 9.29 -1.79
C ARG A 78 6.00 8.62 -1.78
N ARG A 79 6.93 9.14 -2.56
CA ARG A 79 8.33 8.73 -2.47
C ARG A 79 8.85 9.01 -1.06
N GLY A 80 9.18 7.96 -0.33
CA GLY A 80 9.81 8.04 0.98
C GLY A 80 11.31 8.31 0.93
N GLY A 81 11.86 8.79 2.05
CA GLY A 81 13.29 9.04 2.22
C GLY A 81 14.08 7.79 2.61
N VAL A 82 13.42 6.81 3.23
CA VAL A 82 14.04 5.60 3.80
C VAL A 82 13.43 4.32 3.20
N PRO A 83 14.13 3.18 3.23
CA PRO A 83 13.52 1.89 2.94
C PRO A 83 12.50 1.49 4.00
N HIS A 84 11.37 0.93 3.54
CA HIS A 84 10.37 0.29 4.39
C HIS A 84 10.37 -1.21 4.15
N TYR A 85 10.52 -1.99 5.22
CA TYR A 85 10.63 -3.43 5.20
C TYR A 85 9.30 -4.06 5.59
N LEU A 86 8.83 -5.02 4.78
CA LEU A 86 7.71 -5.89 5.12
C LEU A 86 8.26 -7.16 5.76
N ASP A 87 7.92 -7.42 7.03
CA ASP A 87 8.38 -8.60 7.78
C ASP A 87 9.91 -8.82 7.67
N LYS A 88 10.67 -7.72 7.83
CA LYS A 88 12.15 -7.65 7.74
C LYS A 88 12.74 -7.85 6.33
N ARG A 89 11.91 -7.90 5.30
CA ARG A 89 12.34 -8.07 3.90
C ARG A 89 12.02 -6.81 3.11
N LEU A 90 12.89 -6.47 2.16
CA LEU A 90 12.70 -5.33 1.29
C LEU A 90 12.17 -5.80 -0.06
N TYR A 91 11.11 -5.17 -0.54
CA TYR A 91 10.51 -5.47 -1.83
C TYR A 91 10.54 -4.24 -2.72
N VAL A 92 10.77 -4.45 -4.00
CA VAL A 92 10.69 -3.40 -5.02
C VAL A 92 9.81 -3.84 -6.16
N ARG A 93 9.13 -2.87 -6.77
CA ARG A 93 8.35 -3.11 -7.97
C ARG A 93 9.22 -2.89 -9.20
N LEU A 94 9.41 -3.95 -9.99
CA LEU A 94 10.12 -3.92 -11.26
C LEU A 94 9.12 -4.15 -12.39
N GLY A 95 8.71 -3.07 -13.06
CA GLY A 95 7.65 -3.14 -14.06
C GLY A 95 6.31 -3.53 -13.46
N ASN A 96 5.79 -4.71 -13.81
CA ASN A 96 4.55 -5.26 -13.28
C ASN A 96 4.77 -6.30 -12.17
N SER A 97 6.01 -6.72 -11.87
CA SER A 97 6.31 -7.70 -10.82
C SER A 97 6.81 -7.04 -9.54
N THR A 98 6.67 -7.76 -8.43
CA THR A 98 7.23 -7.42 -7.12
C THR A 98 8.36 -8.39 -6.83
N GLU A 99 9.58 -7.88 -6.66
CA GLU A 99 10.77 -8.68 -6.37
C GLU A 99 11.26 -8.42 -4.95
N GLU A 100 11.69 -9.48 -4.26
CA GLU A 100 12.41 -9.37 -2.99
C GLU A 100 13.87 -9.01 -3.27
N LEU A 101 14.38 -7.96 -2.61
CA LEU A 101 15.80 -7.64 -2.67
C LEU A 101 16.55 -8.37 -1.55
N ALA A 102 17.59 -9.10 -1.93
CA ALA A 102 18.47 -9.81 -1.01
C ALA A 102 19.92 -9.74 -1.48
N GLY A 103 20.86 -10.02 -0.56
CA GLY A 103 22.28 -10.15 -0.90
C GLY A 103 22.87 -8.90 -1.60
N PRO A 104 23.64 -9.07 -2.68
CA PRO A 104 24.25 -7.96 -3.41
C PRO A 104 23.26 -6.92 -3.95
N ASP A 105 22.09 -7.35 -4.41
CA ASP A 105 21.10 -6.44 -5.00
C ASP A 105 20.49 -5.50 -3.96
N LEU A 106 20.29 -6.00 -2.73
CA LEU A 106 19.86 -5.18 -1.60
C LEU A 106 20.92 -4.12 -1.26
N GLN A 107 22.20 -4.51 -1.22
CA GLN A 107 23.30 -3.59 -0.91
C GLN A 107 23.46 -2.50 -1.97
N ASP A 108 23.42 -2.88 -3.25
CA ASP A 108 23.48 -1.93 -4.36
C ASP A 108 22.29 -0.96 -4.34
N TRP A 109 21.08 -1.47 -4.09
CA TRP A 109 19.88 -0.63 -4.01
C TRP A 109 19.94 0.37 -2.86
N LEU A 110 20.45 -0.03 -1.69
CA LEU A 110 20.62 0.86 -0.53
C LEU A 110 21.67 1.94 -0.83
N GLY A 111 22.82 1.56 -1.40
CA GLY A 111 23.90 2.50 -1.75
C GLY A 111 23.47 3.58 -2.73
N LYS A 112 22.61 3.25 -3.70
CA LYS A 112 22.06 4.22 -4.68
C LYS A 112 21.10 5.26 -4.06
N ARG A 113 20.59 5.03 -2.85
CA ARG A 113 19.65 5.93 -2.17
C ARG A 113 20.27 6.87 -1.15
N GLY A 114 21.59 6.80 -0.93
CA GLY A 114 22.30 7.72 -0.05
C GLY A 114 21.83 7.67 1.41
N VAL A 115 21.50 6.47 1.90
CA VAL A 115 21.24 6.20 3.34
C VAL A 115 22.53 5.76 4.01
#